data_AF-A0A2C9LST7-F1
#
_entry.id   AF-A0A2C9LST7-F1
#
_cell.length_a   1.000
_cell.length_b   1.000
_cell.length_c   1.000
_cell.angle_alpha   90.00
_cell.angle_beta   90.00
_cell.angle_gamma   90.00
#
_symmetry.space_group_name_H-M   'P 1'
#
loop_
_entity.id
_entity.type
_entity.pdbx_description
1 polymer ?
#
loop_
_entity_poly.entity_id
_entity_poly.type
_entity_poly.pdbx_seq_one_letter_code
_entity_poly.pdbx_strand_id
1 'polypeptide(L)'
;YAADPALWSPSVILKTSPKGSIEVKFTLSPPEFELTQFRIQLVKYSYDLNNYYKAQDYHGNLYTPSEPEGVVHFLNLTSDLYSIVLQPIDPFSNIEHQCLCWKTIPHSMCPAEQCCENICMMIVTQWFQLNVTETSKAPLPDVYQSIDTKNET
;
A
#
# COMPACT_ATOMS: atom_id res chain seq x y z
N TYR A 1 -26.16 0.33 12.30
CA TYR A 1 -25.88 -1.10 12.48
C TYR A 1 -24.55 -1.36 11.79
N ALA A 2 -23.46 -1.37 12.54
CA ALA A 2 -22.18 -1.80 12.01
C ALA A 2 -22.28 -3.31 11.79
N ALA A 3 -22.42 -3.69 10.52
CA ALA A 3 -22.30 -5.06 10.08
C ALA A 3 -20.86 -5.50 10.36
N ASP A 4 -20.71 -6.70 10.93
CA ASP A 4 -19.47 -7.46 11.11
C ASP A 4 -18.22 -6.89 10.39
N PRO A 5 -17.12 -6.59 11.10
CA PRO A 5 -15.86 -6.12 10.50
C PRO A 5 -15.35 -7.02 9.37
N ALA A 6 -15.70 -8.31 9.35
CA ALA A 6 -15.38 -9.24 8.28
C ALA A 6 -16.11 -8.94 6.95
N LEU A 7 -17.21 -8.18 6.99
CA LEU A 7 -17.99 -7.78 5.83
C LEU A 7 -17.60 -6.39 5.30
N TRP A 8 -16.76 -5.66 6.03
CA TRP A 8 -16.24 -4.39 5.56
C TRP A 8 -15.19 -4.59 4.47
N SER A 9 -15.33 -3.82 3.39
CA SER A 9 -14.42 -3.86 2.26
C SER A 9 -14.06 -2.43 1.87
N PRO A 10 -12.78 -2.04 1.88
CA PRO A 10 -12.38 -0.71 1.43
C PRO A 10 -12.68 -0.50 -0.06
N SER A 11 -13.06 0.72 -0.43
CA SER A 11 -13.01 1.13 -1.84
C SER A 11 -11.62 1.66 -2.17
N VAL A 12 -11.15 1.44 -3.39
CA VAL A 12 -9.84 1.91 -3.86
C VAL A 12 -10.04 2.73 -5.13
N ILE A 13 -9.51 3.94 -5.14
CA ILE A 13 -9.51 4.85 -6.29
C ILE A 13 -8.06 5.12 -6.69
N LEU A 14 -7.80 5.02 -7.98
CA LEU A 14 -6.47 5.15 -8.55
C LEU A 14 -6.40 6.40 -9.43
N LYS A 15 -5.32 7.17 -9.27
CA LYS A 15 -4.99 8.27 -10.17
C LYS A 15 -3.58 8.11 -10.69
N THR A 16 -3.47 7.81 -11.97
CA THR A 16 -2.19 7.65 -12.68
C THR A 16 -1.72 8.98 -13.28
N SER A 17 -0.41 9.16 -13.35
CA SER A 17 0.22 10.33 -13.97
C SER A 17 1.21 9.90 -15.06
N PRO A 18 1.30 10.63 -16.19
CA PRO A 18 2.23 10.35 -17.28
C PRO A 18 3.71 10.50 -16.89
N LYS A 19 3.99 11.03 -15.68
CA LYS A 19 5.31 11.14 -15.06
C LYS A 19 5.77 9.88 -14.32
N GLY A 20 5.04 8.76 -14.45
CA GLY A 20 5.39 7.52 -13.75
C GLY A 20 5.04 7.56 -12.27
N SER A 21 3.85 8.06 -11.94
CA SER A 21 3.33 7.99 -10.56
C SER A 21 1.89 7.50 -10.51
N ILE A 22 1.56 6.86 -9.39
CA ILE A 22 0.22 6.38 -9.04
C ILE A 22 -0.09 6.90 -7.64
N GLU A 23 -1.15 7.68 -7.52
CA GLU A 23 -1.80 8.00 -6.25
C GLU A 23 -2.90 6.97 -6.01
N VAL A 24 -2.86 6.33 -4.85
CA VAL A 24 -3.86 5.35 -4.40
C VAL A 24 -4.60 5.97 -3.23
N LYS A 25 -5.90 6.17 -3.41
CA LYS A 25 -6.81 6.55 -2.33
C LYS A 25 -7.65 5.36 -1.93
N PHE A 26 -7.91 5.21 -0.65
CA PHE A 26 -8.77 4.14 -0.15
C PHE A 26 -9.59 4.58 1.05
N THR A 27 -10.79 4.03 1.23
CA THR A 27 -11.62 4.34 2.40
C THR A 27 -11.07 3.68 3.66
N LEU A 28 -10.98 4.43 4.75
CA LEU A 28 -10.62 3.90 6.07
C LEU A 28 -11.77 3.07 6.67
N SER A 29 -11.43 2.18 7.60
CA SER A 29 -12.45 1.41 8.31
C SER A 29 -13.23 2.31 9.27
N PRO A 30 -14.53 2.07 9.46
CA PRO A 30 -15.30 2.70 10.53
C PRO A 30 -14.56 2.67 11.90
N PRO A 31 -14.71 3.72 12.74
CA PRO A 31 -13.96 3.85 13.99
C PRO A 31 -14.15 2.66 14.94
N GLU A 32 -15.33 2.04 14.92
CA GLU A 32 -15.66 0.85 15.72
C GLU A 32 -14.81 -0.39 15.40
N PHE A 33 -14.13 -0.44 14.26
CA PHE A 33 -13.26 -1.54 13.87
C PHE A 33 -11.81 -1.34 14.30
N GLU A 34 -11.46 -0.13 14.72
CA GLU A 34 -10.13 0.23 15.21
C GLU A 34 -8.96 -0.06 14.25
N LEU A 35 -9.19 -0.24 12.94
CA LEU A 35 -8.11 -0.46 11.98
C LEU A 35 -7.49 0.88 11.55
N THR A 36 -6.25 1.10 11.99
CA THR A 36 -5.52 2.34 11.71
C THR A 36 -4.36 2.16 10.75
N GLN A 37 -4.01 0.91 10.44
CA GLN A 37 -2.80 0.57 9.69
C GLN A 37 -3.10 -0.33 8.50
N PHE A 38 -2.59 0.07 7.34
CA PHE A 38 -2.77 -0.62 6.08
C PHE A 38 -1.45 -0.70 5.34
N ARG A 39 -1.12 -1.88 4.80
CA ARG A 39 -0.04 -2.07 3.83
C ARG A 39 -0.63 -2.05 2.43
N ILE A 40 -0.11 -1.16 1.60
CA ILE A 40 -0.48 -1.04 0.20
C ILE A 40 0.72 -1.51 -0.63
N GLN A 41 0.52 -2.53 -1.44
CA GLN A 41 1.53 -3.12 -2.31
C GLN A 41 1.18 -2.83 -3.75
N LEU A 42 2.18 -2.46 -4.53
CA LEU A 42 2.11 -2.31 -5.98
C LEU A 42 2.82 -3.51 -6.60
N VAL A 43 2.08 -4.28 -7.39
CA VAL A 43 2.60 -5.43 -8.14
C VAL A 43 2.63 -5.05 -9.61
N LYS A 44 3.78 -5.23 -10.26
CA LYS A 44 3.96 -5.01 -11.69
C LYS A 44 3.87 -6.34 -12.42
N TYR A 45 3.24 -6.35 -13.59
CA TYR A 45 3.05 -7.57 -14.37
C TYR A 45 4.38 -8.08 -14.95
N SER A 46 5.19 -7.19 -15.53
CA SER A 46 6.51 -7.56 -16.05
C SER A 46 7.57 -7.56 -14.95
N TYR A 47 8.47 -8.54 -15.02
CA TYR A 47 9.55 -8.71 -14.06
C TYR A 47 10.78 -7.87 -14.49
N ASP A 48 10.93 -6.68 -13.92
CA ASP A 48 12.21 -5.97 -13.92
C ASP A 48 12.64 -5.51 -12.52
N LEU A 49 13.94 -5.36 -12.33
CA LEU A 49 14.54 -5.13 -11.00
C LEU A 49 14.10 -3.81 -10.35
N ASN A 50 13.64 -2.83 -11.13
CA ASN A 50 13.40 -1.48 -10.63
C ASN A 50 12.01 -1.30 -10.01
N ASN A 51 11.00 -2.00 -10.53
CA ASN A 51 9.60 -1.73 -10.17
C ASN A 51 8.73 -2.98 -10.05
N TYR A 52 9.30 -4.19 -10.07
CA TYR A 52 8.52 -5.43 -9.96
C TYR A 52 7.54 -5.43 -8.77
N TYR A 53 8.00 -4.93 -7.62
CA TYR A 53 7.22 -4.86 -6.40
C TYR A 53 7.60 -3.62 -5.59
N LYS A 54 6.60 -2.90 -5.06
CA LYS A 54 6.77 -1.85 -4.05
C LYS A 54 5.73 -2.02 -2.96
N ALA A 55 6.04 -1.60 -1.75
CA ALA A 55 5.09 -1.54 -0.64
C ALA A 55 5.24 -0.23 0.12
N GLN A 56 4.12 0.29 0.60
CA GLN A 56 4.05 1.42 1.52
C GLN A 56 3.07 1.11 2.63
N ASP A 57 3.47 1.41 3.86
CA ASP A 57 2.62 1.29 5.01
C ASP A 57 1.99 2.66 5.27
N TYR A 58 0.67 2.67 5.38
CA TYR A 58 -0.12 3.82 5.80
C TYR A 58 -0.47 3.65 7.29
N HIS A 59 -0.19 4.70 8.05
CA HIS A 59 -0.55 4.82 9.46
C HIS A 59 -1.45 6.05 9.61
N GLY A 60 -2.74 5.81 9.77
CA GLY A 60 -3.74 6.87 9.92
C GLY A 60 -4.30 6.93 11.33
N ASN A 61 -5.22 7.87 11.52
CA ASN A 61 -6.11 7.86 12.67
C ASN A 61 -7.35 7.01 12.33
N LEU A 62 -8.18 6.74 13.34
CA LEU A 62 -9.51 6.17 13.13
C LEU A 62 -10.28 7.02 12.11
N TYR A 63 -11.11 6.37 11.28
CA TYR A 63 -11.99 7.07 10.36
C TYR A 63 -12.73 8.18 11.09
N THR A 64 -12.72 9.37 10.49
CA THR A 64 -13.59 10.46 10.90
C THR A 64 -14.32 10.99 9.67
N PRO A 65 -15.51 11.59 9.81
CA PRO A 65 -16.17 12.25 8.68
C PRO A 65 -15.29 13.32 8.00
N SER A 66 -14.32 13.88 8.73
CA SER A 66 -13.32 14.83 8.20
C SER A 66 -12.16 14.19 7.46
N GLU A 67 -11.84 12.92 7.75
CA GLU A 67 -10.75 12.17 7.13
C GLU A 67 -11.22 10.73 6.82
N PRO A 68 -12.04 10.56 5.76
CA PRO A 68 -12.63 9.27 5.44
C PRO A 68 -11.69 8.35 4.64
N GLU A 69 -10.54 8.87 4.20
CA GLU A 69 -9.67 8.24 3.21
C GLU A 69 -8.20 8.25 3.63
N GLY A 70 -7.51 7.14 3.36
CA GLY A 70 -6.05 7.06 3.33
C GLY A 70 -5.51 7.29 1.93
N VAL A 71 -4.31 7.85 1.83
CA VAL A 71 -3.64 8.17 0.55
C VAL A 71 -2.18 7.72 0.58
N VAL A 72 -1.74 7.02 -0.45
CA VAL A 72 -0.33 6.66 -0.68
C VAL A 72 0.10 6.94 -2.12
N HIS A 73 1.39 7.20 -2.33
CA HIS A 73 1.93 7.59 -3.64
C HIS A 73 3.08 6.69 -4.06
N PHE A 74 2.93 5.98 -5.17
CA PHE A 74 4.03 5.30 -5.83
C PHE A 74 4.65 6.20 -6.90
N LEU A 75 5.97 6.37 -6.86
CA LEU A 75 6.73 7.23 -7.76
C LEU A 75 7.77 6.44 -8.56
N ASN A 76 8.34 7.05 -9.60
CA ASN A 76 9.41 6.51 -10.44
C ASN A 76 9.05 5.18 -11.10
N LEU A 77 7.80 5.06 -11.56
CA LEU A 77 7.28 3.89 -12.23
C LEU A 77 7.52 3.95 -13.75
N THR A 78 7.54 2.80 -14.38
CA THR A 78 7.67 2.65 -15.85
C THR A 78 6.33 2.24 -16.46
N SER A 79 6.16 2.42 -17.77
CA SER A 79 4.97 1.94 -18.48
C SER A 79 4.84 0.41 -18.33
N ASP A 80 3.70 -0.05 -17.80
CA ASP A 80 3.37 -1.47 -17.64
C ASP A 80 1.93 -1.64 -17.14
N LEU A 81 1.49 -2.88 -16.98
CA LEU A 81 0.35 -3.27 -16.18
C LEU A 81 0.74 -3.38 -14.70
N TYR A 82 -0.10 -2.80 -13.86
CA TYR A 82 0.04 -2.83 -12.40
C TYR A 82 -1.25 -3.30 -11.73
N SER A 83 -1.13 -3.84 -10.53
CA SER A 83 -2.23 -4.11 -9.61
C SER A 83 -1.86 -3.62 -8.22
N ILE A 84 -2.86 -3.16 -7.46
CA ILE A 84 -2.73 -2.75 -6.07
C ILE A 84 -3.28 -3.85 -5.18
N VAL A 85 -2.50 -4.23 -4.17
CA VAL A 85 -2.95 -5.04 -3.05
C VAL A 85 -3.04 -4.15 -1.82
N LEU A 86 -4.20 -4.11 -1.18
CA LEU A 86 -4.40 -3.40 0.09
C LEU A 86 -4.69 -4.43 1.17
N GLN A 87 -3.89 -4.40 2.24
CA GLN A 87 -3.96 -5.35 3.33
C GLN A 87 -3.96 -4.59 4.68
N PRO A 88 -4.98 -4.77 5.55
CA PRO A 88 -4.90 -4.30 6.92
C PRO A 88 -3.77 -5.04 7.66
N ILE A 89 -2.95 -4.30 8.42
CA ILE A 89 -1.84 -4.88 9.20
C ILE A 89 -2.05 -4.77 10.71
N ASP A 90 -3.03 -3.98 11.15
CA ASP A 90 -3.34 -3.82 12.57
C ASP A 90 -4.17 -5.00 13.07
N PRO A 91 -3.69 -5.79 14.05
CA PRO A 91 -4.50 -6.86 14.61
C PRO A 91 -5.76 -6.27 15.24
N PHE A 92 -6.94 -6.81 14.93
CA PHE A 92 -8.15 -6.46 15.67
C PHE A 92 -7.96 -6.89 17.12
N SER A 93 -7.55 -5.97 17.98
CA SER A 93 -7.24 -6.25 19.39
C SER A 93 -8.49 -6.33 20.26
N ASN A 94 -9.64 -5.85 19.78
CA ASN A 94 -10.82 -5.60 20.61
C ASN A 94 -12.10 -6.33 20.19
N ILE A 95 -12.04 -7.29 19.26
CA ILE A 95 -13.21 -8.12 18.95
C ILE A 95 -13.18 -9.37 19.82
N GLU A 96 -13.62 -9.23 21.07
CA GLU A 96 -13.77 -10.35 22.00
C GLU A 96 -14.52 -11.51 21.32
N HIS A 97 -13.81 -12.61 21.07
CA HIS A 97 -14.33 -13.93 20.69
C HIS A 97 -14.98 -14.08 19.30
N GLN A 98 -14.93 -13.09 18.39
CA GLN A 98 -15.40 -13.30 17.02
C GLN A 98 -14.24 -13.61 16.08
N CYS A 99 -14.31 -14.78 15.47
CA CYS A 99 -13.37 -15.14 14.43
C CYS A 99 -13.76 -14.50 13.10
N LEU A 100 -12.96 -13.56 12.61
CA LEU A 100 -13.24 -12.87 11.35
C LEU A 100 -12.97 -13.74 10.13
N CYS A 101 -12.06 -14.72 10.25
CA CYS A 101 -11.85 -15.72 9.21
C CYS A 101 -11.13 -16.96 9.74
N TRP A 102 -11.48 -18.11 9.16
CA TRP A 102 -10.81 -19.38 9.40
C TRP A 102 -9.88 -19.69 8.23
N LYS A 103 -8.60 -19.90 8.51
CA LYS A 103 -7.65 -20.48 7.53
C LYS A 103 -7.30 -21.90 7.90
N THR A 104 -7.19 -22.74 6.88
CA THR A 104 -6.58 -24.06 7.00
C THR A 104 -5.07 -23.88 6.83
N ILE A 105 -4.34 -23.88 7.96
CA ILE A 105 -2.88 -23.69 8.00
C ILE A 105 -2.27 -25.03 8.46
N PRO A 106 -1.04 -25.39 8.04
CA PRO A 106 -0.40 -26.60 8.53
C PRO A 106 -0.42 -26.69 10.06
N HIS A 107 -0.71 -27.89 10.58
CA HIS A 107 -0.91 -28.16 12.02
C HIS A 107 0.24 -27.67 12.92
N SER A 108 1.45 -27.53 12.38
CA SER A 108 2.62 -26.98 13.07
C SER A 108 2.49 -25.51 13.46
N MET A 109 1.65 -24.74 12.77
CA MET A 109 1.39 -23.32 13.04
C MET A 109 0.10 -23.12 13.83
N CYS A 110 -0.69 -24.18 14.01
CA CYS A 110 -2.04 -24.09 14.55
C CYS A 110 -2.60 -25.47 14.93
N PRO A 111 -2.80 -25.74 16.23
CA PRO A 111 -3.17 -27.08 16.73
C PRO A 111 -4.57 -27.56 16.33
N ALA A 112 -5.46 -26.67 15.86
CA ALA A 112 -6.88 -26.95 15.70
C ALA A 112 -7.32 -27.27 14.26
N GLU A 113 -6.40 -27.46 13.30
CA GLU A 113 -6.65 -27.60 11.85
C GLU A 113 -7.31 -26.39 11.16
N GLN A 114 -8.04 -25.57 11.93
CA GLN A 114 -8.57 -24.27 11.56
C GLN A 114 -8.07 -23.21 12.54
N CYS A 115 -7.50 -22.15 11.98
CA CYS A 115 -6.86 -21.11 12.76
C CYS A 115 -7.66 -19.86 12.60
N CYS A 116 -8.01 -19.28 13.73
CA CYS A 116 -8.66 -18.00 13.71
C CYS A 116 -7.62 -16.93 13.42
N GLU A 117 -7.80 -16.21 12.32
CA GLU A 117 -7.06 -14.99 12.06
C GLU A 117 -7.99 -13.80 12.24
N ASN A 118 -7.44 -12.76 12.86
CA ASN A 118 -8.17 -11.52 13.02
C ASN A 118 -8.24 -10.76 11.68
N ILE A 119 -7.40 -11.05 10.67
CA ILE A 119 -7.44 -10.35 9.37
C ILE A 119 -7.19 -11.35 8.22
N CYS A 120 -8.16 -11.53 7.32
CA CYS A 120 -7.95 -12.29 6.08
C CYS A 120 -8.21 -11.52 4.79
N MET A 121 -8.85 -10.35 4.87
CA MET A 121 -9.23 -9.63 3.66
C MET A 121 -8.09 -8.75 3.17
N MET A 122 -7.56 -9.11 2.02
CA MET A 122 -6.83 -8.20 1.16
C MET A 122 -7.72 -7.84 -0.02
N ILE A 123 -7.66 -6.60 -0.48
CA ILE A 123 -8.25 -6.21 -1.76
C ILE A 123 -7.15 -6.25 -2.80
N VAL A 124 -7.44 -6.90 -3.93
CA VAL A 124 -6.60 -6.88 -5.12
C VAL A 124 -7.37 -6.18 -6.22
N THR A 125 -6.84 -5.09 -6.75
CA THR A 125 -7.46 -4.41 -7.89
C THR A 125 -7.25 -5.22 -9.16
N GLN A 126 -8.12 -5.02 -10.16
CA GLN A 126 -7.82 -5.48 -11.52
C GLN A 126 -6.51 -4.85 -12.02
N TRP A 127 -5.89 -5.51 -12.99
CA TRP A 127 -4.72 -4.97 -13.68
C TRP A 127 -5.11 -3.71 -14.45
N PHE A 128 -4.31 -2.65 -14.33
CA PHE A 128 -4.50 -1.40 -15.06
C PHE A 128 -3.19 -0.95 -15.72
N GLN A 129 -3.33 -0.28 -16.87
CA GLN A 129 -2.20 0.19 -17.64
C GLN A 129 -1.71 1.55 -17.12
N LEU A 130 -0.42 1.66 -16.83
CA LEU A 130 0.28 2.93 -16.67
C LEU A 130 1.02 3.25 -17.97
N ASN A 131 0.81 4.44 -18.51
CA ASN A 131 1.51 4.94 -19.70
C ASN A 131 2.38 6.13 -19.30
N VAL A 132 3.68 5.90 -19.21
CA VAL A 132 4.69 6.93 -18.92
C VAL A 132 5.17 7.51 -20.24
N THR A 133 4.94 8.80 -20.43
CA THR A 133 5.31 9.53 -21.65
C THR A 133 6.35 10.62 -21.38
N GLU A 134 6.51 11.02 -20.12
CA GLU A 134 7.58 11.91 -19.68
C GLU A 134 8.69 11.07 -19.07
N THR A 135 9.75 10.78 -19.83
CA THR A 135 11.02 10.36 -19.23
C THR A 135 11.49 11.52 -18.36
N SER A 136 11.52 11.33 -17.04
CA SER A 136 12.18 12.28 -16.14
C SER A 136 13.65 12.39 -16.58
N LYS A 137 13.97 13.39 -17.40
CA LYS A 137 15.35 13.85 -17.52
C LYS A 137 15.69 14.41 -16.14
N ALA A 138 16.32 13.59 -15.30
CA ALA A 138 17.13 14.14 -14.24
C ALA A 138 18.15 15.08 -14.92
N PRO A 139 18.32 16.33 -14.49
CA PRO A 139 19.46 17.11 -14.92
C PRO A 139 20.69 16.41 -14.31
N LEU A 140 21.57 15.88 -15.16
CA LEU A 140 22.97 15.76 -14.80
C LEU A 140 23.50 17.19 -14.60
N PRO A 141 24.12 17.54 -13.47
CA PRO A 141 25.09 18.62 -13.48
C PRO A 141 26.46 18.01 -13.77
N ASP A 142 26.83 17.98 -15.06
CA ASP A 142 28.23 18.10 -15.44
C ASP A 142 28.61 19.58 -15.28
N VAL A 143 29.32 19.93 -14.21
CA VAL A 143 30.33 21.01 -14.25
C VAL A 143 31.46 20.66 -13.29
N TYR A 144 32.54 20.13 -13.86
CA TYR A 144 33.89 20.38 -13.36
C TYR A 144 34.14 21.89 -13.35
N GLN A 145 34.38 22.48 -12.18
CA GLN A 145 35.28 23.63 -12.05
C GLN A 145 36.13 23.47 -10.78
N SER A 146 37.40 23.15 -11.02
CA SER A 146 38.55 23.43 -10.18
C SER A 146 38.69 24.92 -9.92
N ILE A 147 38.94 25.37 -8.68
CA ILE A 147 39.90 26.46 -8.38
C ILE A 147 40.52 26.25 -6.99
N ASP A 148 41.84 26.09 -7.03
CA ASP A 148 42.93 26.52 -6.15
C ASP A 148 42.74 26.82 -4.65
N THR A 149 43.54 26.09 -3.87
CA THR A 149 44.58 26.58 -2.95
C THR A 149 44.52 28.04 -2.52
N LYS A 150 44.32 28.29 -1.22
CA LYS A 150 45.16 29.22 -0.44
C LYS A 150 45.29 28.77 1.02
N ASN A 151 46.54 28.50 1.38
CA ASN A 151 47.06 28.56 2.75
C ASN A 151 46.82 29.96 3.34
N GLU A 152 46.44 30.03 4.60
CA GLU A 152 46.61 31.15 5.56
C GLU A 152 45.92 30.68 6.85
N THR A 153 46.48 30.65 8.06
CA THR A 153 47.82 30.84 8.62
C THR A 153 47.81 30.12 9.96
#